data_AF-A0ABD0NT49-F1
#
_entry.id   AF-A0ABD0NT49-F1
#
_cell.length_a   1.000
_cell.length_b   1.000
_cell.length_c   1.000
_cell.angle_alpha   90.00
_cell.angle_beta   90.00
_cell.angle_gamma   90.00
#
_symmetry.space_group_name_H-M   'P 1'
#
loop_
_entity.id
_entity.type
_entity.pdbx_description
1 polymer ?
#
loop_
_entity_poly.entity_id
_entity_poly.type
_entity_poly.pdbx_seq_one_letter_code
_entity_poly.pdbx_strand_id
1 'polypeptide(L)' 'ETQYAKWKAACLLASKGKTMAYSSYRTEVKNIQSFLQMKSLAPPPGQATPDVESMEMNAECFVSPRYTKKYKTKQ' A
#
# COMPACT_ATOMS: atom_id res chain seq x y z
N GLU A 1 6.73 8.82 -16.86
CA GLU A 1 6.37 9.27 -15.50
C GLU A 1 7.14 10.52 -15.03
N THR A 2 8.46 10.58 -15.25
CA THR A 2 9.30 11.73 -14.87
C THR A 2 8.85 13.07 -15.44
N GLN A 3 8.53 13.14 -16.74
CA GLN A 3 8.06 14.37 -17.38
C GLN A 3 6.73 14.84 -16.78
N TYR A 4 5.77 13.91 -16.62
CA TYR A 4 4.48 14.20 -15.98
C TYR A 4 4.66 14.74 -14.56
N ALA A 5 5.50 14.12 -13.73
CA ALA A 5 5.74 14.57 -12.36
C ALA A 5 6.29 16.02 -12.32
N LYS A 6 7.23 16.35 -13.21
CA LYS A 6 7.77 17.71 -13.35
C LYS A 6 6.71 18.74 -13.75
N TRP A 7 5.90 18.43 -14.77
CA TRP A 7 4.85 19.33 -15.26
C TRP A 7 3.71 19.49 -14.26
N LYS A 8 3.27 18.41 -13.62
CA LYS A 8 2.23 18.45 -12.59
C LYS A 8 2.66 19.27 -11.38
N ALA A 9 3.89 19.06 -10.88
CA ALA A 9 4.44 19.87 -9.79
C ALA A 9 4.51 21.36 -10.18
N ALA A 10 4.95 21.67 -11.40
CA ALA A 10 5.02 23.04 -11.88
C ALA A 10 3.64 23.72 -11.89
N CYS A 11 2.63 23.07 -12.48
CA CYS A 11 1.26 23.62 -12.54
C CYS A 11 0.61 23.72 -11.15
N LEU A 12 0.88 22.77 -10.24
CA LEU A 12 0.40 22.80 -8.86
C LEU A 12 0.98 23.97 -8.06
N LEU A 13 2.25 24.31 -8.29
CA LEU A 13 2.87 25.47 -7.66
C LEU A 13 2.34 26.77 -8.27
N ALA A 14 2.24 26.82 -9.61
CA ALA A 14 1.74 27.99 -10.32
C ALA A 14 0.31 28.37 -9.90
N SER A 15 -0.58 27.39 -9.69
CA SER A 15 -1.94 27.66 -9.20
C SER A 15 -1.99 28.26 -7.79
N LYS A 16 -0.89 28.14 -7.03
CA LYS A 16 -0.71 28.75 -5.70
C LYS A 16 0.15 30.01 -5.75
N GLY A 17 0.44 30.55 -6.95
CA GLY A 17 1.31 31.71 -7.14
C GLY A 17 2.79 31.45 -6.85
N LYS A 18 3.21 30.18 -6.77
CA LYS A 18 4.60 29.79 -6.51
C LYS A 18 5.30 29.37 -7.79
N THR A 19 6.62 29.57 -7.85
CA THR A 19 7.43 29.23 -9.02
C THR A 19 8.26 27.97 -8.78
N MET A 20 8.83 27.40 -9.86
CA MET A 20 9.74 26.25 -9.76
C MET A 20 11.06 26.54 -9.05
N ALA A 21 11.35 27.81 -8.74
CA ALA A 21 12.54 28.20 -8.00
C ALA A 21 12.45 27.89 -6.50
N TYR A 22 11.25 27.68 -5.98
CA TYR A 22 11.04 27.32 -4.57
C TYR A 22 11.48 25.88 -4.30
N SER A 23 12.06 25.64 -3.13
CA SER A 23 12.49 24.30 -2.68
C SER A 23 11.34 23.27 -2.72
N SER A 24 10.10 23.71 -2.47
CA SER A 24 8.90 22.89 -2.54
C SER A 24 8.70 22.21 -3.90
N TYR A 25 9.20 22.77 -5.00
CA TYR A 25 9.09 22.15 -6.33
C TYR A 25 9.75 20.77 -6.36
N ARG A 26 10.97 20.66 -5.83
CA ARG A 26 11.72 19.39 -5.82
C ARG A 26 11.03 18.35 -4.94
N THR A 27 10.44 18.78 -3.84
CA THR A 27 9.66 17.91 -2.94
C THR A 27 8.41 17.39 -3.63
N GLU A 28 7.64 18.25 -4.30
CA GLU A 28 6.43 17.83 -5.03
C GLU A 28 6.73 16.88 -6.18
N VAL A 29 7.82 17.10 -6.92
CA VAL A 29 8.25 16.15 -7.98
C VAL A 29 8.51 14.77 -7.39
N LYS A 30 9.24 14.69 -6.27
CA LYS A 30 9.52 13.41 -5.59
C LYS A 30 8.24 12.76 -5.07
N ASN A 31 7.36 13.53 -4.42
CA ASN A 31 6.09 13.01 -3.88
C ASN A 31 5.24 12.38 -5.00
N ILE A 32 5.13 13.05 -6.15
CA ILE A 32 4.36 12.54 -7.30
C ILE A 32 5.03 11.27 -7.85
N GLN A 33 6.36 11.24 -7.97
CA GLN A 33 7.09 10.05 -8.42
C GLN A 33 6.87 8.86 -7.47
N SER A 34 7.02 9.06 -6.16
CA SER A 34 6.78 8.02 -5.15
C SER A 34 5.35 7.49 -5.24
N PHE A 35 4.37 8.38 -5.38
CA PHE A 35 2.97 7.98 -5.56
C PHE A 35 2.75 7.14 -6.82
N LEU A 36 3.38 7.52 -7.93
CA LEU A 36 3.33 6.74 -9.15
C LEU A 36 4.01 5.37 -9.00
N GLN A 37 5.12 5.27 -8.28
CA GLN A 37 5.80 3.99 -8.04
C GLN A 37 4.96 3.04 -7.18
N MET A 38 4.17 3.56 -6.23
CA MET A 38 3.28 2.70 -5.44
C MET A 38 2.29 1.90 -6.30
N LYS A 39 1.97 2.36 -7.52
CA LYS A 39 1.11 1.60 -8.45
C LYS A 39 1.71 0.26 -8.87
N SER A 40 3.04 0.12 -8.90
CA SER A 40 3.69 -1.14 -9.26
C SER A 40 3.71 -2.15 -8.11
N LEU A 41 3.52 -1.68 -6.87
CA LEU A 41 3.43 -2.52 -5.68
C LEU A 41 1.98 -2.97 -5.38
N ALA A 42 1.00 -2.36 -6.05
CA ALA A 42 -0.38 -2.79 -5.92
C ALA A 42 -0.55 -4.18 -6.55
N PRO A 43 -1.20 -5.14 -5.86
CA PRO A 43 -1.60 -6.40 -6.47
C PRO A 43 -2.39 -6.11 -7.75
N PRO A 44 -2.20 -6.90 -8.81
CA PRO A 44 -2.99 -6.71 -10.03
C PRO A 44 -4.49 -6.80 -9.69
N PRO A 45 -5.33 -6.07 -10.43
CA PRO A 45 -6.77 -6.06 -10.18
C PRO A 45 -7.30 -7.51 -10.22
N GLY A 46 -7.83 -7.97 -9.08
CA GLY A 46 -8.31 -9.35 -8.88
C GLY A 46 -7.47 -10.23 -7.94
N GLN A 47 -6.26 -9.82 -7.54
CA GLN A 47 -5.40 -10.58 -6.62
C GLN A 47 -5.28 -9.97 -5.21
N ALA A 48 -5.98 -8.86 -4.94
CA ALA A 48 -5.92 -8.18 -3.63
C ALA A 48 -6.67 -8.92 -2.51
N THR A 49 -7.48 -9.93 -2.85
CA THR A 49 -8.07 -10.84 -1.87
C THR A 49 -7.12 -12.02 -1.69
N PRO A 50 -6.59 -12.27 -0.48
CA PRO A 50 -5.96 -13.56 -0.21
C PRO A 50 -6.99 -14.63 -0.58
N ASP A 51 -6.57 -15.62 -1.37
CA ASP A 51 -7.42 -16.74 -1.74
C ASP A 51 -7.78 -17.50 -0.45
N VAL A 52 -9.00 -17.26 0.02
CA VAL A 52 -9.53 -17.78 1.29
C VAL A 52 -9.51 -19.32 1.28
N GLU A 53 -9.60 -19.94 0.10
CA GLU A 53 -9.54 -21.39 -0.10
C GLU A 53 -8.13 -21.94 0.11
N SER A 54 -7.09 -21.16 -0.23
CA SER A 54 -5.68 -21.54 -0.05
C SER A 54 -5.11 -21.20 1.33
N MET A 55 -5.86 -20.48 2.16
CA MET A 55 -5.43 -20.06 3.48
C MET A 55 -5.61 -21.24 4.46
N GLU A 56 -4.52 -21.97 4.74
CA GLU A 56 -4.50 -23.03 5.75
C GLU A 56 -4.79 -22.43 7.14
N MET A 57 -6.07 -22.37 7.51
CA MET A 57 -6.51 -21.88 8.81
C MET A 57 -6.41 -22.99 9.85
N ASN A 58 -5.40 -22.93 10.72
CA ASN A 58 -5.33 -23.81 11.88
C ASN A 58 -6.19 -23.24 13.02
N ALA A 59 -7.28 -23.94 13.35
CA ALA A 59 -8.24 -23.54 14.40
C ALA A 59 -7.59 -23.42 15.80
N GLU A 60 -6.52 -24.16 16.06
CA GLU A 60 -5.81 -24.17 17.34
C GLU A 60 -5.06 -22.85 17.58
N CYS A 61 -4.76 -22.09 16.52
CA CYS A 61 -4.14 -20.76 16.62
C CYS A 61 -5.09 -19.67 17.15
N PHE A 62 -6.41 -19.91 17.13
CA PHE A 62 -7.42 -18.96 17.59
C PHE A 62 -7.87 -19.22 19.04
N VAL A 63 -7.32 -20.24 19.69
CA VAL A 63 -7.73 -20.68 21.01
C VAL A 63 -6.53 -20.63 21.96
N SER A 64 -6.71 -20.08 23.17
CA SER A 64 -5.62 -20.06 24.15
C SER A 64 -5.15 -21.50 24.44
N PRO A 65 -3.84 -21.75 24.58
CA PRO A 65 -3.28 -23.09 24.87
C PRO A 65 -3.86 -23.79 26.11
N ARG A 66 -4.53 -23.04 26.99
CA ARG A 66 -5.25 -23.58 28.15
C ARG A 66 -6.49 -24.38 27.76
N TYR A 67 -7.13 -24.05 26.63
CA TYR A 67 -8.33 -24.72 26.15
C TYR A 67 -8.04 -25.81 25.12
N THR A 68 -6.88 -25.80 24.44
CA THR A 68 -6.51 -26.85 23.47
C THR A 68 -6.35 -28.23 24.12
N LYS A 69 -5.93 -28.29 25.39
CA LYS A 69 -5.83 -29.55 26.17
C LYS A 69 -7.17 -30.19 26.53
N LYS A 70 -8.28 -29.47 26.45
CA LYS A 70 -9.62 -29.98 26.83
C LYS A 70 -10.32 -30.76 25.71
N TYR A 71 -9.82 -30.66 24.47
CA TYR A 71 -10.44 -31.26 23.28
C TYR A 71 -9.90 -32.65 22.90
N LYS A 72 -8.84 -33.14 23.56
CA LYS A 72 -8.40 -34.54 23.37
C LYS A 72 -9.21 -35.53 24.22
N THR A 73 -10.52 -35.64 23.95
CA THR A 73 -11.31 -36.83 24.32
C THR A 73 -12.41 -37.07 23.28
N LYS A 74 -12.38 -38.28 22.71
CA LYS A 74 -13.27 -38.91 21.71
C LYS A 74 -12.94 -38.67 20.24
N GLN A 75 -11.91 -39.40 19.79
CA GLN A 75 -12.01 -40.18 18.55
C GLN A 75 -12.32 -41.62 18.93
#